data_AF-R6E1V8-F1
#
_entry.id   AF-R6E1V8-F1
#
_cell.length_a   1.000
_cell.length_b   1.000
_cell.length_c   1.000
_cell.angle_alpha   90.00
_cell.angle_beta   90.00
_cell.angle_gamma   90.00
#
_symmetry.space_group_name_H-M   'P 1'
#
loop_
_entity.id
_entity.type
_entity.pdbx_description
1 polymer ?
#
loop_
_entity_poly.entity_id
_entity_poly.type
_entity_poly.pdbx_seq_one_letter_code
_entity_poly.pdbx_strand_id
1 'polypeptide(L)'
;MITKKDFLDYAFESAITSMNYNSLQAMSGDIAEEVIATGMQAYAKDQGLTFTDEEVHATIVAGIESLNNAGADFKLQTWMMK
;
A
#
# COMPACT_ATOMS: atom_id res chain seq x y z
N MET A 1 -16.78 -14.81 2.30
CA MET A 1 -17.48 -13.57 1.93
C MET A 1 -16.41 -12.50 1.91
N ILE A 2 -16.18 -11.83 0.79
CA ILE A 2 -15.17 -10.78 0.72
C ILE A 2 -15.69 -9.60 1.54
N THR A 3 -14.86 -9.11 2.46
CA THR A 3 -15.17 -8.01 3.36
C THR A 3 -14.71 -6.68 2.76
N LYS A 4 -15.22 -5.55 3.28
CA LYS A 4 -14.75 -4.21 2.89
C LYS A 4 -13.25 -4.04 3.11
N LYS A 5 -12.70 -4.69 4.15
CA LYS A 5 -11.25 -4.69 4.42
C LYS A 5 -10.47 -5.40 3.32
N ASP A 6 -10.96 -6.54 2.84
CA ASP A 6 -10.29 -7.25 1.74
C ASP A 6 -10.23 -6.38 0.47
N PHE A 7 -11.29 -5.60 0.19
CA PHE A 7 -11.28 -4.64 -0.91
C PHE A 7 -10.29 -3.49 -0.72
N LEU A 8 -10.13 -2.97 0.51
CA LEU A 8 -9.12 -1.96 0.82
C LEU A 8 -7.71 -2.51 0.62
N ASP A 9 -7.45 -3.73 1.09
CA ASP A 9 -6.15 -4.39 0.95
C ASP A 9 -5.83 -4.64 -0.54
N TYR A 10 -6.81 -5.11 -1.34
CA TYR A 10 -6.64 -5.27 -2.80
C TYR A 10 -6.45 -3.95 -3.55
N ALA A 11 -7.14 -2.89 -3.13
CA ALA A 11 -6.98 -1.56 -3.70
C ALA A 11 -5.56 -1.03 -3.46
N PHE A 12 -5.05 -1.21 -2.24
CA PHE A 12 -3.68 -0.88 -1.88
C PHE A 12 -2.68 -1.70 -2.71
N GLU A 13 -2.82 -3.03 -2.76
CA GLU A 13 -1.96 -3.91 -3.56
C GLU A 13 -1.94 -3.52 -5.04
N SER A 14 -3.10 -3.23 -5.62
CA SER A 14 -3.21 -2.79 -7.02
C SER A 14 -2.50 -1.46 -7.25
N ALA A 15 -2.68 -0.50 -6.33
CA ALA A 15 -2.03 0.80 -6.40
C ALA A 15 -0.50 0.68 -6.30
N ILE A 16 0.02 -0.08 -5.33
CA ILE A 16 1.47 -0.27 -5.18
C ILE A 16 2.08 -1.15 -6.26
N THR A 17 1.32 -2.07 -6.89
CA THR A 17 1.82 -2.89 -8.00
C THR A 17 1.96 -2.08 -9.27
N SER A 18 1.09 -1.08 -9.45
CA SER A 18 1.20 -0.12 -10.56
C SER A 18 2.41 0.81 -10.42
N MET A 19 2.92 0.96 -9.20
CA MET A 19 4.12 1.73 -8.89
C MET A 19 5.32 0.79 -8.75
N ASN A 20 6.47 1.17 -9.32
CA ASN A 20 7.69 0.43 -9.02
C ASN A 20 8.05 0.66 -7.54
N TYR A 21 8.32 -0.40 -6.77
CA TYR A 21 8.75 -0.30 -5.36
C TYR A 21 9.92 0.69 -5.16
N ASN A 22 10.84 0.77 -6.13
CA ASN A 22 11.93 1.75 -6.12
C ASN A 22 11.43 3.19 -6.26
N SER A 23 10.37 3.43 -7.03
CA SER A 23 9.71 4.74 -7.13
C SER A 23 9.00 5.09 -5.83
N LEU A 24 8.37 4.11 -5.20
CA LEU A 24 7.71 4.25 -3.90
C LEU A 24 8.70 4.62 -2.78
N GLN A 25 9.90 4.03 -2.77
CA GLN A 25 10.99 4.40 -1.86
C GLN A 25 11.66 5.74 -2.20
N ALA A 26 11.69 6.12 -3.48
CA ALA A 26 12.33 7.38 -3.92
C ALA A 26 11.43 8.60 -3.75
N MET A 27 10.12 8.40 -3.62
CA MET A 27 9.14 9.46 -3.35
C MET A 27 9.09 9.77 -1.86
N SER A 28 8.96 11.06 -1.51
CA SER A 28 8.64 11.47 -0.15
C SER A 28 7.35 10.80 0.31
N GLY A 29 7.28 10.38 1.57
CA GLY A 29 6.15 9.62 2.15
C GLY A 29 4.78 10.25 1.82
N ASP A 30 4.68 11.57 1.94
CA ASP A 30 3.44 12.31 1.67
C ASP A 30 2.99 12.21 0.20
N ILE A 31 3.93 12.25 -0.76
CA ILE A 31 3.62 12.15 -2.19
C ILE A 31 3.26 10.71 -2.57
N ALA A 32 3.95 9.73 -1.96
CA ALA A 32 3.61 8.33 -2.14
C ALA A 32 2.20 8.03 -1.62
N GLU A 33 1.84 8.58 -0.46
CA GLU A 33 0.51 8.44 0.13
C GLU A 33 -0.59 9.00 -0.76
N GLU A 34 -0.44 10.21 -1.29
CA GLU A 34 -1.44 10.84 -2.17
C GLU A 34 -1.68 10.03 -3.46
N VAL A 35 -0.61 9.49 -4.05
CA VAL A 35 -0.71 8.66 -5.26
C VAL A 35 -1.38 7.33 -4.96
N ILE A 36 -1.04 6.67 -3.84
CA ILE A 36 -1.69 5.42 -3.44
C ILE A 36 -3.17 5.69 -3.13
N ALA A 37 -3.49 6.76 -2.41
CA ALA A 37 -4.86 7.14 -2.07
C ALA A 37 -5.70 7.36 -3.33
N THR A 38 -5.15 8.07 -4.31
CA THR A 38 -5.80 8.28 -5.62
C THR A 38 -6.06 6.95 -6.33
N GLY A 39 -5.07 6.03 -6.33
CA GLY A 39 -5.23 4.69 -6.91
C GLY A 39 -6.30 3.85 -6.20
N MET A 40 -6.34 3.91 -4.87
CA MET A 40 -7.34 3.21 -4.07
C MET A 40 -8.74 3.74 -4.30
N GLN A 41 -8.92 5.05 -4.41
CA GLN A 41 -10.22 5.66 -4.74
C GLN A 41 -10.66 5.32 -6.17
N ALA A 42 -9.73 5.27 -7.13
CA ALA A 42 -10.04 4.83 -8.50
C ALA A 42 -10.53 3.38 -8.53
N TYR A 43 -9.87 2.48 -7.80
CA TYR A 43 -10.31 1.10 -7.65
C TYR A 43 -11.67 0.98 -6.97
N ALA A 44 -11.91 1.74 -5.88
CA ALA A 44 -13.20 1.76 -5.20
C ALA A 44 -14.32 2.14 -6.17
N LYS A 45 -14.12 3.20 -6.95
CA LYS A 45 -15.08 3.68 -7.93
C LYS A 45 -15.39 2.65 -9.02
N ASP A 46 -14.38 1.94 -9.51
CA ASP A 46 -14.54 0.86 -10.50
C ASP A 46 -15.39 -0.31 -9.95
N GLN A 47 -15.21 -0.62 -8.67
CA GLN A 47 -15.96 -1.66 -7.97
C GLN A 47 -17.34 -1.21 -7.46
N GLY A 48 -17.72 0.05 -7.69
CA GLY A 48 -18.97 0.63 -7.16
C GLY A 48 -18.97 0.79 -5.64
N LEU A 49 -17.79 0.89 -5.04
CA LEU A 49 -17.55 1.07 -3.61
C LEU A 49 -17.13 2.52 -3.31
N THR A 50 -17.30 2.91 -2.05
CA THR A 50 -16.78 4.17 -1.52
C THR A 50 -15.97 3.87 -0.26
N PHE A 51 -14.73 4.34 -0.24
CA PHE A 51 -13.88 4.33 0.95
C PHE A 51 -13.81 5.74 1.52
N THR A 52 -13.75 5.85 2.85
CA THR A 52 -13.48 7.14 3.49
C THR A 52 -11.98 7.42 3.44
N ASP A 53 -11.61 8.70 3.53
CA ASP A 53 -10.21 9.10 3.57
C ASP A 53 -9.46 8.48 4.76
N GLU A 54 -10.15 8.31 5.91
CA GLU A 54 -9.61 7.61 7.09
C GLU A 54 -9.31 6.13 6.82
N GLU A 55 -10.21 5.42 6.12
CA GLU A 55 -10.01 4.01 5.77
C GLU A 55 -8.84 3.83 4.79
N VAL A 56 -8.74 4.72 3.82
CA VAL A 56 -7.64 4.74 2.85
C VAL A 56 -6.32 5.03 3.57
N HIS A 57 -6.26 6.11 4.36
CA HIS A 57 -5.07 6.48 5.12
C HIS A 57 -4.60 5.36 6.05
N ALA A 58 -5.50 4.79 6.86
CA ALA A 58 -5.16 3.70 7.78
C ALA A 58 -4.61 2.47 7.04
N THR A 59 -5.17 2.16 5.86
CA THR A 59 -4.70 1.04 5.03
C THR A 59 -3.31 1.31 4.44
N ILE A 60 -3.06 2.54 3.97
CA ILE A 60 -1.75 2.94 3.42
C ILE A 60 -0.68 2.86 4.49
N VAL A 61 -0.92 3.43 5.67
CA VAL A 61 0.02 3.41 6.80
C VAL A 61 0.36 1.97 7.17
N ALA A 62 -0.66 1.12 7.39
CA ALA A 62 -0.45 -0.28 7.73
C ALA A 62 0.30 -1.05 6.63
N GLY A 63 -0.01 -0.77 5.36
CA GLY A 63 0.64 -1.40 4.21
C GLY A 63 2.11 -1.01 4.08
N ILE A 64 2.43 0.29 4.23
CA ILE A 64 3.82 0.80 4.19
C ILE A 64 4.63 0.26 5.38
N GLU A 65 4.07 0.22 6.59
CA GLU A 65 4.72 -0.38 7.76
C GLU A 65 5.03 -1.87 7.52
N SER A 66 4.09 -2.61 6.93
CA SER A 66 4.29 -4.02 6.58
C SER A 66 5.40 -4.20 5.53
N LEU A 67 5.43 -3.36 4.49
CA LEU A 67 6.50 -3.36 3.48
C LEU A 67 7.88 -3.01 4.08
N ASN A 68 7.94 -2.05 5.00
CA ASN A 68 9.17 -1.68 5.69
C ASN A 68 9.68 -2.82 6.58
N ASN A 69 8.79 -3.48 7.32
CA ASN A 69 9.13 -4.65 8.14
C ASN A 69 9.59 -5.83 7.28
N ALA A 70 8.91 -6.12 6.17
CA ALA A 70 9.32 -7.17 5.23
C ALA A 70 10.69 -6.86 4.59
N GLY A 71 10.93 -5.60 4.21
CA GLY A 71 12.22 -5.17 3.69
C GLY A 71 13.35 -5.21 4.74
N ALA A 72 13.05 -4.91 6.00
CA ALA A 72 13.99 -5.02 7.11
C ALA A 72 14.33 -6.48 7.44
N ASP A 73 13.33 -7.36 7.46
CA ASP A 73 13.52 -8.80 7.69
C ASP A 73 14.33 -9.44 6.57
N PHE A 74 14.03 -9.12 5.30
CA PHE A 74 14.83 -9.59 4.16
C PHE A 74 16.30 -9.14 4.25
N LYS A 75 16.55 -7.88 4.63
CA LYS A 75 17.92 -7.37 4.84
C LYS A 75 18.64 -8.09 5.98
N LEU A 76 17.96 -8.32 7.11
CA LEU A 76 18.51 -9.03 8.27
C LEU A 76 18.85 -10.49 7.93
N GLN A 77 17.94 -11.22 7.27
CA GLN A 77 18.20 -12.60 6.84
C GLN A 77 19.37 -12.67 5.85
N THR A 78 19.44 -11.76 4.88
CA THR A 78 20.54 -11.72 3.90
C THR A 78 21.89 -11.37 4.54
N TRP A 79 21.91 -10.54 5.60
CA TRP A 79 23.11 -10.23 6.37
C TRP A 79 23.53 -11.36 7.32
N MET A 80 22.58 -12.13 7.87
CA MET A 80 22.85 -13.29 8.73
C MET A 80 23.28 -14.55 7.96
N MET A 81 23.10 -14.58 6.63
CA MET A 81 23.60 -15.64 5.75
C MET A 81 25.03 -15.39 5.22
N LYS A 82 25.70 -14.32 5.66
CA LYS A 82 27.11 -14.03 5.35
C LYS A 82 28.08 -14.62 6.35
#